data_AF-P09166-F1
#
_entry.id   AF-P09166-F1
#
_cell.length_a   1.000
_cell.length_b   1.000
_cell.length_c   1.000
_cell.angle_alpha   90.00
_cell.angle_beta   90.00
_cell.angle_gamma   90.00
#
_symmetry.space_group_name_H-M   'P 1'
#
loop_
_entity.id
_entity.type
_entity.pdbx_description
1 polymer ?
#
loop_
_entity_poly.entity_id
_entity_poly.type
_entity_poly.pdbx_seq_one_letter_code
_entity_poly.pdbx_strand_id
1 'polypeptide(L)'
;MKALKITGLSLIISATLAAQTNAAEPIYPDQLRLFSLGEDVCGTDYRPINREEAQSVRNNIVAMMGQWQISGLANNWVILGPGYNGEIKPGKASTTWCYPTRPATAEIPVLPAFNIPDGDAVDVQWRMVHDSANFIKPVSYLAHYLGYAWVGGDHSQFVGDDMDVIQEGDDWVLRGNDGGKCDGYRCNEKSSIRVSNFAYTLDPGSFSHGDVTQSERTLVHTVVGWATNISDTPQSGYDVTLNYTTMSNWSKTNTYGLSEKVSTKNKFKWPLVGETEVSIEIAANQSWASQNGGAVTTALSQSVRPVVPARSRVPVKIELYKANISYPYEFKADMSYDLTFNGFLRWGGNAWHTHPEDRPTLSHTFAIGPFKDKASSIRYQWDKRYLPGEMKWWDWNWAIQQNGLATMQDSLARVLRPVRASITGDFRAESQFAGNIEIGTPVPLGSDSKVRRTRSVDGANTGLKLDIPLDAQELAELGFENVTLSVTPARN
;
A
#
# COMPACT_ATOMS: atom_id res chain seq x y z
N MET A 1 -44.76 -2.76 -26.59
CA MET A 1 -44.48 -4.13 -27.08
C MET A 1 -42.97 -4.28 -27.18
N LYS A 2 -42.41 -5.35 -26.57
CA LYS A 2 -41.14 -6.05 -26.84
C LYS A 2 -40.00 -5.23 -27.52
N ALA A 3 -38.77 -5.15 -27.04
CA ALA A 3 -38.03 -5.93 -26.05
C ALA A 3 -36.55 -5.45 -26.03
N LEU A 4 -35.92 -5.51 -24.84
CA LEU A 4 -34.51 -5.95 -24.58
C LEU A 4 -33.36 -5.07 -25.13
N LYS A 5 -32.28 -4.75 -24.40
CA LYS A 5 -31.52 -5.49 -23.36
C LYS A 5 -30.63 -4.50 -22.59
N ILE A 6 -30.81 -4.42 -21.27
CA ILE A 6 -29.80 -3.88 -20.35
C ILE A 6 -28.88 -5.05 -19.98
N THR A 7 -27.64 -5.01 -20.43
CA THR A 7 -26.56 -5.87 -19.96
C THR A 7 -26.06 -5.33 -18.62
N GLY A 8 -26.73 -5.72 -17.54
CA GLY A 8 -26.20 -5.63 -16.19
C GLY A 8 -25.23 -6.79 -15.98
N LEU A 9 -23.94 -6.47 -15.85
CA LEU A 9 -22.92 -7.42 -15.42
C LEU A 9 -23.26 -7.84 -13.97
N SER A 10 -23.74 -9.07 -13.83
CA SER A 10 -23.91 -9.77 -12.56
C SER A 10 -22.53 -10.06 -11.97
N LEU A 11 -22.15 -9.33 -10.92
CA LEU A 11 -21.12 -9.74 -9.97
C LEU A 11 -21.64 -10.97 -9.22
N ILE A 12 -21.29 -12.16 -9.71
CA ILE A 12 -21.42 -13.39 -8.93
C ILE A 12 -20.32 -13.34 -7.87
N ILE A 13 -20.69 -12.86 -6.68
CA ILE A 13 -19.94 -13.09 -5.47
C ILE A 13 -20.10 -14.58 -5.15
N SER A 14 -19.18 -15.40 -5.64
CA SER A 14 -19.00 -16.76 -5.16
C SER A 14 -18.51 -16.67 -3.72
N ALA A 15 -19.44 -16.60 -2.78
CA ALA A 15 -19.20 -16.89 -1.38
C ALA A 15 -18.91 -18.39 -1.28
N THR A 16 -17.64 -18.75 -1.38
CA THR A 16 -17.16 -20.05 -0.92
C THR A 16 -17.45 -20.11 0.58
N LEU A 17 -18.43 -20.93 0.96
CA LEU A 17 -18.55 -21.41 2.33
C LEU A 17 -17.24 -22.10 2.69
N ALA A 18 -16.35 -21.39 3.37
CA ALA A 18 -15.33 -22.01 4.17
C ALA A 18 -16.07 -22.74 5.30
N ALA A 19 -16.16 -24.06 5.20
CA ALA A 19 -16.53 -24.89 6.33
C ALA A 19 -15.58 -24.52 7.47
N GLN A 20 -16.10 -23.87 8.50
CA GLN A 20 -15.40 -23.66 9.76
C GLN A 20 -15.20 -25.04 10.38
N THR A 21 -14.12 -25.72 10.02
CA THR A 21 -13.49 -26.61 10.98
C THR A 21 -13.08 -25.71 12.14
N ASN A 22 -13.64 -25.95 13.33
CA ASN A 22 -13.17 -25.33 14.56
C ASN A 22 -11.72 -25.79 14.78
N ALA A 23 -10.77 -25.16 14.08
CA ALA A 23 -9.37 -25.28 14.41
C ALA A 23 -9.24 -24.77 15.84
N ALA A 24 -8.76 -25.63 16.74
CA ALA A 24 -8.48 -25.24 18.11
C ALA A 24 -7.61 -23.97 18.10
N GLU A 25 -7.98 -22.99 18.91
CA GLU A 25 -7.26 -21.72 19.01
C GLU A 25 -5.78 -21.99 19.35
N PRO A 26 -4.81 -21.34 18.68
CA PRO A 26 -3.40 -21.62 18.89
C PRO A 26 -2.98 -21.35 20.35
N ILE A 27 -2.15 -22.25 20.90
CA ILE A 27 -1.55 -22.09 22.23
C ILE A 27 -0.19 -21.41 22.07
N TYR A 28 -0.07 -20.21 22.63
CA TYR A 28 1.20 -19.48 22.66
C TYR A 28 2.05 -19.95 23.85
N PRO A 29 3.22 -20.59 23.63
CA PRO A 29 4.01 -21.14 24.73
C PRO A 29 4.45 -20.09 25.75
N ASP A 30 4.65 -18.83 25.32
CA ASP A 30 5.03 -17.72 26.19
C ASP A 30 3.94 -17.29 27.19
N GLN A 31 2.68 -17.71 26.98
CA GLN A 31 1.57 -17.39 27.87
C GLN A 31 1.24 -18.53 28.85
N LEU A 32 1.87 -19.69 28.71
CA LEU A 32 1.70 -20.82 29.63
C LEU A 32 2.29 -20.50 30.99
N ARG A 33 1.58 -20.92 32.05
CA ARG A 33 2.08 -20.82 33.43
C ARG A 33 1.81 -22.11 34.18
N LEU A 34 2.78 -22.51 35.00
CA LEU A 34 2.64 -23.64 35.91
C LEU A 34 2.14 -23.12 37.27
N PHE A 35 1.01 -23.65 37.74
CA PHE A 35 0.46 -23.36 39.06
C PHE A 35 0.66 -24.54 40.00
N SER A 36 0.85 -24.26 41.30
CA SER A 36 0.97 -25.26 42.36
C SER A 36 -0.18 -25.13 43.36
N LEU A 37 -1.42 -25.13 42.85
CA LEU A 37 -2.64 -24.87 43.63
C LEU A 37 -3.49 -26.13 43.89
N GLY A 38 -3.01 -27.30 43.49
CA GLY A 38 -3.74 -28.56 43.53
C GLY A 38 -4.01 -29.15 42.14
N GLU A 39 -4.64 -30.32 42.15
CA GLU A 39 -4.98 -31.08 40.95
C GLU A 39 -6.00 -30.32 40.09
N ASP A 40 -5.64 -30.04 38.83
CA ASP A 40 -6.49 -29.35 37.85
C ASP A 40 -6.91 -27.92 38.28
N VAL A 41 -6.15 -27.31 39.20
CA VAL A 41 -6.41 -25.96 39.73
C VAL A 41 -5.44 -24.94 39.12
N CYS A 42 -6.01 -23.88 38.55
CA CYS A 42 -5.29 -22.73 38.03
C CYS A 42 -5.58 -21.47 38.85
N GLY A 43 -4.75 -20.43 38.67
CA GLY A 43 -5.04 -19.11 39.21
C GLY A 43 -6.24 -18.44 38.53
N THR A 44 -6.68 -17.31 39.08
CA THR A 44 -7.74 -16.47 38.50
C THR A 44 -7.41 -16.11 37.04
N ASP A 45 -8.41 -16.13 36.17
CA ASP A 45 -8.32 -15.92 34.71
C ASP A 45 -7.51 -16.97 33.92
N TYR A 46 -7.10 -18.08 34.55
CA TYR A 46 -6.44 -19.20 33.87
C TYR A 46 -7.32 -20.46 33.87
N ARG A 47 -7.12 -21.30 32.86
CA ARG A 47 -7.70 -22.65 32.79
C ARG A 47 -6.61 -23.70 32.58
N PRO A 48 -6.84 -24.95 33.01
CA PRO A 48 -5.96 -26.06 32.67
C PRO A 48 -5.92 -26.26 31.15
N ILE A 49 -4.73 -26.57 30.63
CA ILE A 49 -4.60 -26.96 29.21
C ILE A 49 -4.97 -28.43 29.04
N ASN A 50 -5.64 -28.78 27.95
CA ASN A 50 -5.97 -30.18 27.66
C ASN A 50 -4.79 -30.91 26.99
N ARG A 51 -4.96 -32.22 26.78
CA ARG A 51 -3.95 -33.08 26.17
C ARG A 51 -3.58 -32.64 24.76
N GLU A 52 -4.55 -32.30 23.93
CA GLU A 52 -4.36 -31.91 22.52
C GLU A 52 -3.57 -30.59 22.42
N GLU A 53 -3.91 -29.63 23.27
CA GLU A 53 -3.21 -28.36 23.45
C GLU A 53 -1.77 -28.58 23.89
N ALA A 54 -1.56 -29.38 24.95
CA ALA A 54 -0.22 -29.70 25.44
C ALA A 54 0.61 -30.43 24.38
N GLN A 55 0.00 -31.32 23.59
CA GLN A 55 0.68 -32.03 22.51
C GLN A 55 1.15 -31.07 21.41
N SER A 56 0.36 -30.03 21.10
CA SER A 56 0.68 -29.05 20.05
C SER A 56 1.95 -28.22 20.32
N VAL A 57 2.25 -27.99 21.60
CA VAL A 57 3.42 -27.21 22.08
C VAL A 57 4.31 -28.01 23.04
N ARG A 58 4.26 -29.34 22.93
CA ARG A 58 4.90 -30.28 23.89
C ARG A 58 6.36 -29.94 24.14
N ASN A 59 7.12 -29.70 23.08
CA ASN A 59 8.55 -29.44 23.18
C ASN A 59 8.83 -28.15 23.98
N ASN A 60 8.00 -27.11 23.84
CA ASN A 60 8.12 -25.89 24.61
C ASN A 60 7.78 -26.12 26.09
N ILE A 61 6.72 -26.88 26.39
CA ILE A 61 6.35 -27.21 27.78
C ILE A 61 7.47 -27.98 28.46
N VAL A 62 7.96 -29.04 27.81
CA VAL A 62 8.98 -29.94 28.37
C VAL A 62 10.30 -29.21 28.60
N ALA A 63 10.65 -28.24 27.76
CA ALA A 63 11.83 -27.39 27.95
C ALA A 63 11.74 -26.49 29.19
N MET A 64 10.54 -26.19 29.68
CA MET A 64 10.30 -25.43 30.92
C MET A 64 10.21 -26.32 32.17
N MET A 65 10.32 -27.64 32.03
CA MET A 65 10.16 -28.59 33.12
C MET A 65 11.51 -29.12 33.64
N GLY A 66 11.57 -29.40 34.94
CA GLY A 66 12.67 -30.16 35.52
C GLY A 66 12.73 -31.60 34.97
N GLN A 67 13.91 -32.22 35.01
CA GLN A 67 14.19 -33.51 34.35
C GLN A 67 13.14 -34.60 34.64
N TRP A 68 12.75 -34.76 35.89
CA TRP A 68 11.80 -35.78 36.35
C TRP A 68 10.47 -35.18 36.84
N GLN A 69 10.19 -33.93 36.47
CA GLN A 69 8.96 -33.25 36.87
C GLN A 69 7.74 -33.92 36.25
N ILE A 70 6.64 -33.99 37.00
CA ILE A 70 5.33 -34.41 36.51
C ILE A 70 4.36 -33.28 36.80
N SER A 71 3.59 -32.85 35.80
CA SER A 71 2.66 -31.73 35.93
C SER A 71 1.33 -32.05 35.27
N GLY A 72 0.26 -31.60 35.91
CA GLY A 72 -1.12 -31.87 35.55
C GLY A 72 -1.56 -31.08 34.33
N LEU A 73 -2.46 -31.69 33.59
CA LEU A 73 -3.23 -31.17 32.48
C LEU A 73 -4.71 -31.40 32.80
N ALA A 74 -5.60 -30.80 32.02
CA ALA A 74 -7.04 -30.98 32.16
C ALA A 74 -7.46 -32.45 32.11
N ASN A 75 -8.50 -32.80 32.86
CA ASN A 75 -9.17 -34.11 32.78
C ASN A 75 -8.29 -35.32 33.16
N ASN A 76 -7.50 -35.21 34.24
CA ASN A 76 -6.63 -36.28 34.75
C ASN A 76 -5.57 -36.75 33.74
N TRP A 77 -4.99 -35.81 33.01
CA TRP A 77 -3.79 -36.04 32.21
C TRP A 77 -2.58 -35.40 32.87
N VAL A 78 -1.40 -35.91 32.58
CA VAL A 78 -0.13 -35.33 33.01
C VAL A 78 0.84 -35.28 31.84
N ILE A 79 1.70 -34.27 31.85
CA ILE A 79 2.92 -34.23 31.04
C ILE A 79 4.12 -34.46 31.95
N LEU A 80 5.07 -35.26 31.48
CA LEU A 80 6.28 -35.62 32.22
C LEU A 80 7.48 -34.87 31.64
N GLY A 81 8.50 -34.62 32.47
CA GLY A 81 9.69 -33.87 32.11
C GLY A 81 10.58 -34.58 31.07
N PRO A 82 11.68 -33.94 30.66
CA PRO A 82 12.53 -34.46 29.58
C PRO A 82 13.18 -35.82 29.90
N GLY A 83 13.39 -36.17 31.17
CA GLY A 83 13.85 -37.50 31.57
C GLY A 83 12.85 -38.62 31.24
N TYR A 84 11.58 -38.29 31.06
CA TYR A 84 10.52 -39.17 30.59
C TYR A 84 10.13 -38.88 29.13
N ASN A 85 11.00 -38.23 28.36
CA ASN A 85 10.80 -37.85 26.95
C ASN A 85 9.57 -36.97 26.68
N GLY A 86 9.06 -36.24 27.68
CA GLY A 86 7.88 -35.42 27.45
C GLY A 86 6.58 -36.21 27.34
N GLU A 87 6.54 -37.45 27.86
CA GLU A 87 5.36 -38.31 27.76
C GLU A 87 4.10 -37.62 28.30
N ILE A 88 3.00 -37.66 27.53
CA ILE A 88 1.68 -37.24 27.99
C ILE A 88 0.81 -38.48 28.23
N LYS A 89 0.34 -38.69 29.46
CA LYS A 89 -0.42 -39.88 29.84
C LYS A 89 -1.49 -39.59 30.91
N PRO A 90 -2.45 -40.50 31.13
CA PRO A 90 -3.37 -40.39 32.25
C PRO A 90 -2.63 -40.37 33.59
N GLY A 91 -3.03 -39.50 34.50
CA GLY A 91 -2.39 -39.35 35.81
C GLY A 91 -2.91 -38.15 36.59
N LYS A 92 -2.33 -37.93 37.77
CA LYS A 92 -2.64 -36.80 38.66
C LYS A 92 -1.34 -36.15 39.11
N ALA A 93 -1.35 -34.84 39.28
CA ALA A 93 -0.24 -34.08 39.82
C ALA A 93 -0.77 -32.91 40.67
N SER A 94 0.03 -32.45 41.64
CA SER A 94 -0.31 -31.31 42.50
C SER A 94 -0.03 -29.95 41.85
N THR A 95 0.71 -29.95 40.74
CA THR A 95 0.93 -28.78 39.88
C THR A 95 0.17 -28.94 38.58
N THR A 96 -0.27 -27.84 37.97
CA THR A 96 -1.10 -27.84 36.77
C THR A 96 -0.56 -26.82 35.78
N TRP A 97 -0.38 -27.23 34.52
CA TRP A 97 -0.10 -26.32 33.42
C TRP A 97 -1.39 -25.62 32.99
N CYS A 98 -1.34 -24.29 33.00
CA CYS A 98 -2.49 -23.45 32.77
C CYS A 98 -2.22 -22.42 31.67
N TYR A 99 -3.29 -22.00 31.02
CA TYR A 99 -3.29 -21.01 29.97
C TYR A 99 -4.36 -19.94 30.25
N PRO A 100 -4.13 -18.68 29.86
CA PRO A 100 -5.12 -17.63 30.07
C PRO A 100 -6.45 -17.98 29.39
N THR A 101 -7.54 -17.69 30.07
CA THR A 101 -8.91 -17.76 29.50
C THR A 101 -9.12 -16.73 28.40
N ARG A 102 -8.35 -15.64 28.43
CA ARG A 102 -8.31 -14.57 27.42
C ARG A 102 -6.84 -14.30 27.08
N PRO A 103 -6.25 -15.03 26.12
CA PRO A 103 -4.85 -14.84 25.74
C PRO A 103 -4.62 -13.41 25.23
N ALA A 104 -3.47 -12.83 25.58
CA ALA A 104 -3.09 -11.52 25.07
C ALA A 104 -2.94 -11.60 23.54
N THR A 105 -3.41 -10.58 22.82
CA THR A 105 -3.25 -10.50 21.37
C THR A 105 -1.78 -10.60 21.04
N ALA A 106 -1.42 -11.68 20.36
CA ALA A 106 -0.06 -12.11 20.16
C ALA A 106 0.68 -11.29 19.10
N GLU A 107 0.11 -10.21 18.56
CA GLU A 107 0.61 -9.48 17.39
C GLU A 107 1.55 -8.34 17.78
N ILE A 108 2.44 -7.96 16.86
CA ILE A 108 3.30 -6.77 17.01
C ILE A 108 2.49 -5.53 16.61
N PRO A 109 2.31 -4.53 17.51
CA PRO A 109 1.60 -3.30 17.18
C PRO A 109 2.13 -2.60 15.92
N VAL A 110 1.24 -2.00 15.15
CA VAL A 110 1.61 -1.14 14.00
C VAL A 110 1.57 0.31 14.46
N LEU A 111 2.76 0.92 14.59
CA LEU A 111 2.88 2.31 14.98
C LEU A 111 2.60 3.24 13.77
N PRO A 112 2.13 4.49 14.01
CA PRO A 112 2.07 5.51 12.98
C PRO A 112 3.42 5.71 12.29
N ALA A 113 3.41 6.03 11.00
CA ALA A 113 4.65 6.16 10.23
C ALA A 113 5.62 7.19 10.84
N PHE A 114 6.91 6.92 10.73
CA PHE A 114 7.98 7.90 10.93
C PHE A 114 8.20 8.64 9.61
N ASN A 115 7.72 9.88 9.55
CA ASN A 115 7.81 10.70 8.34
C ASN A 115 9.14 11.47 8.30
N ILE A 116 9.92 11.24 7.26
CA ILE A 116 11.14 11.98 6.94
C ILE A 116 10.79 13.00 5.84
N PRO A 117 11.21 14.28 5.98
CA PRO A 117 11.01 15.27 4.93
C PRO A 117 11.75 14.88 3.66
N ASP A 118 11.32 15.45 2.53
CA ASP A 118 11.97 15.26 1.24
C ASP A 118 13.45 15.71 1.29
N GLY A 119 14.23 15.24 0.34
CA GLY A 119 15.67 15.46 0.28
C GLY A 119 16.33 14.50 -0.70
N ASP A 120 17.65 14.61 -0.84
CA ASP A 120 18.39 13.61 -1.60
C ASP A 120 18.43 12.27 -0.83
N ALA A 121 18.66 11.17 -1.55
CA ALA A 121 18.61 9.84 -0.95
C ALA A 121 19.54 9.70 0.26
N VAL A 122 20.74 10.30 0.20
CA VAL A 122 21.70 10.30 1.31
C VAL A 122 21.18 11.07 2.52
N ASP A 123 20.48 12.20 2.34
CA ASP A 123 19.93 13.00 3.44
C ASP A 123 18.80 12.26 4.15
N VAL A 124 17.92 11.62 3.37
CA VAL A 124 16.81 10.82 3.90
C VAL A 124 17.33 9.62 4.69
N GLN A 125 18.34 8.92 4.16
CA GLN A 125 18.99 7.83 4.88
C GLN A 125 19.70 8.32 6.14
N TRP A 126 20.48 9.40 6.03
CA TRP A 126 21.24 10.00 7.14
C TRP A 126 20.31 10.35 8.30
N ARG A 127 19.18 11.02 8.02
CA ARG A 127 18.16 11.37 9.03
C ARG A 127 17.59 10.13 9.72
N MET A 128 17.38 9.03 9.01
CA MET A 128 16.90 7.79 9.61
C MET A 128 17.96 7.15 10.51
N VAL A 129 19.17 6.91 9.99
CA VAL A 129 20.20 6.11 10.69
C VAL A 129 20.84 6.86 11.85
N HIS A 130 20.74 8.19 11.90
CA HIS A 130 21.19 9.02 13.02
C HIS A 130 20.09 9.31 14.04
N ASP A 131 18.85 8.84 13.82
CA ASP A 131 17.78 9.00 14.82
C ASP A 131 17.96 8.00 15.97
N SER A 132 18.44 8.50 17.10
CA SER A 132 18.68 7.66 18.29
C SER A 132 17.42 6.97 18.81
N ALA A 133 16.29 7.69 18.87
CA ALA A 133 15.08 7.22 19.55
C ALA A 133 14.22 6.32 18.66
N ASN A 134 14.17 6.61 17.36
CA ASN A 134 13.33 5.89 16.40
C ASN A 134 14.08 4.81 15.63
N PHE A 135 15.42 4.85 15.58
CA PHE A 135 16.20 3.87 14.83
C PHE A 135 17.29 3.19 15.67
N ILE A 136 18.33 3.92 16.11
CA ILE A 136 19.54 3.34 16.73
C ILE A 136 19.19 2.48 17.95
N LYS A 137 18.44 3.02 18.92
CA LYS A 137 18.07 2.28 20.13
C LYS A 137 17.18 1.08 19.80
N PRO A 138 16.07 1.21 19.05
CA PRO A 138 15.24 0.06 18.68
C PRO A 138 16.01 -1.10 18.03
N VAL A 139 16.88 -0.82 17.04
CA VAL A 139 17.63 -1.90 16.37
C VAL A 139 18.73 -2.49 17.26
N SER A 140 19.34 -1.67 18.13
CA SER A 140 20.31 -2.13 19.11
C SER A 140 19.69 -3.03 20.18
N TYR A 141 18.52 -2.66 20.70
CA TYR A 141 17.76 -3.50 21.62
C TYR A 141 17.32 -4.81 20.98
N LEU A 142 16.91 -4.79 19.70
CA LEU A 142 16.62 -6.04 18.98
C LEU A 142 17.84 -6.97 18.95
N ALA A 143 19.01 -6.47 18.54
CA ALA A 143 20.24 -7.27 18.55
C ALA A 143 20.52 -7.85 19.95
N HIS A 144 20.43 -7.00 20.98
CA HIS A 144 20.64 -7.41 22.36
C HIS A 144 19.68 -8.51 22.81
N TYR A 145 18.38 -8.36 22.55
CA TYR A 145 17.35 -9.35 22.90
C TYR A 145 17.51 -10.67 22.14
N LEU A 146 18.04 -10.63 20.91
CA LEU A 146 18.39 -11.83 20.16
C LEU A 146 19.67 -12.52 20.68
N GLY A 147 20.41 -11.87 21.57
CA GLY A 147 21.58 -12.44 22.22
C GLY A 147 22.91 -12.02 21.62
N TYR A 148 22.94 -11.06 20.69
CA TYR A 148 24.21 -10.47 20.24
C TYR A 148 24.93 -9.78 21.39
N ALA A 149 26.25 -9.93 21.46
CA ALA A 149 27.07 -9.36 22.52
C ALA A 149 27.51 -7.92 22.23
N TRP A 150 27.73 -7.13 23.28
CA TRP A 150 28.37 -5.81 23.21
C TRP A 150 27.73 -4.86 22.19
N VAL A 151 26.42 -4.62 22.35
CA VAL A 151 25.63 -3.71 21.50
C VAL A 151 25.56 -2.31 22.12
N GLY A 152 26.71 -1.67 22.27
CA GLY A 152 26.88 -0.35 22.89
C GLY A 152 28.37 0.03 22.90
N GLY A 153 28.67 1.33 22.98
CA GLY A 153 30.05 1.81 23.03
C GLY A 153 30.66 1.79 24.43
N ASP A 154 31.97 2.04 24.49
CA ASP A 154 32.76 1.95 25.71
C ASP A 154 32.46 3.07 26.72
N HIS A 155 31.82 4.16 26.30
CA HIS A 155 31.51 5.31 27.14
C HIS A 155 30.07 5.29 27.69
N SER A 156 29.30 4.23 27.46
CA SER A 156 27.98 4.03 28.05
C SER A 156 27.79 2.62 28.62
N GLN A 157 26.95 2.53 29.65
CA GLN A 157 26.53 1.27 30.24
C GLN A 157 25.24 0.71 29.60
N PHE A 158 24.63 1.46 28.68
CA PHE A 158 23.32 1.14 28.12
C PHE A 158 23.42 0.69 26.66
N VAL A 159 22.55 -0.24 26.29
CA VAL A 159 22.43 -0.76 24.93
C VAL A 159 22.02 0.34 23.96
N GLY A 160 22.71 0.44 22.81
CA GLY A 160 22.43 1.43 21.76
C GLY A 160 22.86 2.86 22.08
N ASP A 161 23.54 3.08 23.19
CA ASP A 161 24.26 4.33 23.47
C ASP A 161 25.71 4.25 22.99
N ASP A 162 26.33 5.41 22.75
CA ASP A 162 27.72 5.53 22.28
C ASP A 162 27.98 4.70 20.99
N MET A 163 27.05 4.82 20.03
CA MET A 163 27.11 4.12 18.75
C MET A 163 27.68 5.04 17.67
N ASP A 164 28.75 4.61 17.03
CA ASP A 164 29.25 5.22 15.81
C ASP A 164 28.38 4.81 14.62
N VAL A 165 28.04 5.77 13.78
CA VAL A 165 27.27 5.57 12.55
C VAL A 165 28.14 5.94 11.36
N ILE A 166 28.58 4.93 10.62
CA ILE A 166 29.59 5.06 9.56
C ILE A 166 28.95 4.70 8.22
N GLN A 167 29.15 5.53 7.20
CA GLN A 167 28.77 5.20 5.84
C GLN A 167 29.85 4.33 5.19
N GLU A 168 29.46 3.17 4.67
CA GLU A 168 30.35 2.23 3.96
C GLU A 168 29.79 1.94 2.57
N GLY A 169 30.21 2.72 1.56
CA GLY A 169 29.64 2.64 0.21
C GLY A 169 28.20 3.16 0.20
N ASP A 170 27.27 2.35 -0.31
CA ASP A 170 25.82 2.65 -0.31
C ASP A 170 25.11 2.23 1.00
N ASP A 171 25.85 1.63 1.93
CA ASP A 171 25.33 1.10 3.19
C ASP A 171 25.69 2.01 4.38
N TRP A 172 24.99 1.80 5.49
CA TRP A 172 25.32 2.40 6.78
C TRP A 172 25.61 1.30 7.80
N VAL A 173 26.60 1.51 8.66
CA VAL A 173 26.98 0.59 9.73
C VAL A 173 26.92 1.30 11.06
N LEU A 174 26.13 0.76 11.97
CA LEU A 174 26.06 1.18 13.36
C LEU A 174 26.89 0.21 14.19
N ARG A 175 27.80 0.72 15.02
CA ARG A 175 28.65 -0.10 15.90
C ARG A 175 28.94 0.66 17.18
N GLY A 176 29.02 -0.03 18.32
CA GLY A 176 29.46 0.60 19.56
C GLY A 176 30.87 1.16 19.41
N ASN A 177 31.08 2.40 19.86
CA ASN A 177 32.38 3.05 19.86
C ASN A 177 33.40 2.21 20.65
N ASP A 178 34.55 1.93 20.04
CA ASP A 178 35.63 1.11 20.57
C ASP A 178 36.91 1.92 20.88
N GLY A 179 36.78 3.25 20.97
CA GLY A 179 37.89 4.14 21.28
C GLY A 179 38.31 4.17 22.75
N GLY A 180 37.62 3.42 23.61
CA GLY A 180 37.79 3.43 25.06
C GLY A 180 38.52 2.20 25.61
N LYS A 181 38.53 2.09 26.94
CA LYS A 181 38.83 0.82 27.61
C LYS A 181 37.50 0.14 27.90
N CYS A 182 37.42 -1.15 27.59
CA CYS A 182 36.25 -1.96 27.91
C CYS A 182 36.60 -3.06 28.91
N ASP A 183 35.64 -3.40 29.76
CA ASP A 183 35.70 -4.55 30.66
C ASP A 183 34.73 -5.64 30.19
N GLY A 184 35.21 -6.89 30.18
CA GLY A 184 34.40 -8.06 29.87
C GLY A 184 34.95 -8.95 28.75
N TYR A 185 34.53 -10.22 28.76
CA TYR A 185 35.02 -11.20 27.80
C TYR A 185 34.67 -10.81 26.36
N ARG A 186 35.70 -10.62 25.51
CA ARG A 186 35.58 -10.17 24.11
C ARG A 186 34.86 -8.82 23.95
N CYS A 187 34.99 -7.91 24.92
CA CYS A 187 34.32 -6.61 24.85
C CYS A 187 34.75 -5.74 23.66
N ASN A 188 35.95 -5.98 23.09
CA ASN A 188 36.41 -5.32 21.86
C ASN A 188 35.70 -5.83 20.59
N GLU A 189 34.97 -6.94 20.65
CA GLU A 189 34.24 -7.50 19.50
C GLU A 189 32.79 -7.02 19.52
N LYS A 190 32.61 -5.72 19.34
CA LYS A 190 31.29 -5.05 19.29
C LYS A 190 30.44 -5.60 18.14
N SER A 191 29.17 -5.88 18.42
CA SER A 191 28.23 -6.24 17.35
C SER A 191 27.97 -5.02 16.45
N SER A 192 27.79 -5.28 15.17
CA SER A 192 27.49 -4.28 14.14
C SER A 192 26.11 -4.51 13.54
N ILE A 193 25.46 -3.41 13.17
CA ILE A 193 24.15 -3.39 12.53
C ILE A 193 24.32 -2.65 11.21
N ARG A 194 24.29 -3.40 10.11
CA ARG A 194 24.39 -2.85 8.75
C ARG A 194 22.99 -2.61 8.19
N VAL A 195 22.79 -1.44 7.60
CA VAL A 195 21.56 -1.01 6.93
C VAL A 195 21.87 -0.88 5.45
N SER A 196 21.23 -1.69 4.62
CA SER A 196 21.53 -1.80 3.19
C SER A 196 20.26 -1.98 2.36
N ASN A 197 20.42 -2.06 1.02
CA ASN A 197 19.34 -2.38 0.08
C ASN A 197 18.09 -1.48 0.23
N PHE A 198 18.30 -0.18 0.39
CA PHE A 198 17.22 0.80 0.45
C PHE A 198 16.38 0.77 -0.83
N ALA A 199 15.06 0.70 -0.66
CA ALA A 199 14.08 0.88 -1.73
C ALA A 199 12.95 1.80 -1.28
N TYR A 200 12.41 2.56 -2.22
CA TYR A 200 11.41 3.59 -1.97
C TYR A 200 10.19 3.34 -2.85
N THR A 201 9.09 2.94 -2.24
CA THR A 201 7.84 2.63 -2.95
C THR A 201 6.82 3.74 -2.70
N LEU A 202 6.48 4.51 -3.73
CA LEU A 202 5.46 5.55 -3.66
C LEU A 202 4.09 4.94 -3.36
N ASP A 203 3.39 5.51 -2.39
CA ASP A 203 2.02 5.17 -2.00
C ASP A 203 1.03 6.16 -2.66
N PRO A 204 0.28 5.77 -3.70
CA PRO A 204 -0.67 6.67 -4.35
C PRO A 204 -1.78 7.18 -3.41
N GLY A 205 -2.11 6.42 -2.37
CA GLY A 205 -3.14 6.79 -1.39
C GLY A 205 -2.69 7.90 -0.43
N SER A 206 -1.40 8.28 -0.47
CA SER A 206 -0.82 9.32 0.39
C SER A 206 -0.80 10.72 -0.24
N PHE A 207 -1.44 10.88 -1.40
CA PHE A 207 -1.48 12.15 -2.13
C PHE A 207 -2.04 13.29 -1.28
N SER A 208 -1.34 14.42 -1.33
CA SER A 208 -1.80 15.71 -0.86
C SER A 208 -1.28 16.81 -1.79
N HIS A 209 -1.89 17.99 -1.72
CA HIS A 209 -1.48 19.15 -2.51
C HIS A 209 -1.59 20.41 -1.66
N GLY A 210 -0.78 21.42 -2.01
CA GLY A 210 -0.93 22.77 -1.45
C GLY A 210 -1.96 23.60 -2.22
N ASP A 211 -1.78 24.91 -2.24
CA ASP A 211 -2.72 25.82 -2.88
C ASP A 211 -2.84 25.57 -4.39
N VAL A 212 -4.09 25.50 -4.85
CA VAL A 212 -4.42 25.23 -6.25
C VAL A 212 -4.55 26.55 -7.01
N THR A 213 -3.76 26.71 -8.06
CA THR A 213 -3.94 27.76 -9.07
C THR A 213 -4.63 27.16 -10.28
N GLN A 214 -5.89 27.49 -10.49
CA GLN A 214 -6.67 27.07 -11.66
C GLN A 214 -7.02 28.30 -12.48
N SER A 215 -6.80 28.23 -13.80
CA SER A 215 -7.28 29.29 -14.69
C SER A 215 -8.79 29.23 -14.81
N GLU A 216 -9.42 30.36 -15.09
CA GLU A 216 -10.77 30.34 -15.63
C GLU A 216 -10.78 29.53 -16.94
N ARG A 217 -11.93 28.93 -17.25
CA ARG A 217 -12.13 28.22 -18.51
C ARG A 217 -12.11 29.26 -19.62
N THR A 218 -11.11 29.18 -20.49
CA THR A 218 -10.97 30.09 -21.64
C THR A 218 -11.72 29.49 -22.81
N LEU A 219 -12.73 30.18 -23.33
CA LEU A 219 -13.38 29.82 -24.59
C LEU A 219 -12.36 30.03 -25.73
N VAL A 220 -11.93 28.94 -26.36
CA VAL A 220 -10.94 28.99 -27.45
C VAL A 220 -11.60 29.08 -28.82
N HIS A 221 -12.79 28.50 -28.98
CA HIS A 221 -13.52 28.54 -30.25
C HIS A 221 -15.01 28.22 -30.02
N THR A 222 -15.86 28.60 -30.97
CA THR A 222 -17.29 28.29 -30.94
C THR A 222 -17.70 27.73 -32.29
N VAL A 223 -18.01 26.43 -32.32
CA VAL A 223 -18.55 25.77 -33.51
C VAL A 223 -20.04 26.10 -33.58
N VAL A 224 -20.46 26.75 -34.67
CA VAL A 224 -21.86 27.09 -34.92
C VAL A 224 -22.35 26.54 -36.24
N GLY A 225 -23.62 26.16 -36.29
CA GLY A 225 -24.30 25.84 -37.54
C GLY A 225 -25.77 25.53 -37.32
N TRP A 226 -26.37 24.76 -38.22
CA TRP A 226 -27.81 24.54 -38.25
C TRP A 226 -28.19 23.06 -38.30
N ALA A 227 -29.20 22.67 -37.53
CA ALA A 227 -29.93 21.44 -37.74
C ALA A 227 -31.25 21.76 -38.46
N THR A 228 -31.41 21.27 -39.68
CA THR A 228 -32.49 21.62 -40.59
C THR A 228 -33.47 20.47 -40.76
N ASN A 229 -34.75 20.77 -40.58
CA ASN A 229 -35.85 19.88 -40.88
C ASN A 229 -36.62 20.40 -42.10
N ILE A 230 -36.43 19.73 -43.24
CA ILE A 230 -37.14 20.03 -44.48
C ILE A 230 -38.46 19.26 -44.63
N SER A 231 -38.84 18.39 -43.70
CA SER A 231 -40.11 17.66 -43.78
C SER A 231 -41.28 18.50 -43.30
N ASP A 232 -42.49 18.03 -43.62
CA ASP A 232 -43.76 18.62 -43.18
C ASP A 232 -44.14 18.19 -41.75
N THR A 233 -43.29 17.42 -41.06
CA THR A 233 -43.52 16.92 -39.70
C THR A 233 -42.36 17.33 -38.78
N PRO A 234 -42.59 17.64 -37.49
CA PRO A 234 -41.50 17.83 -36.55
C PRO A 234 -40.57 16.61 -36.47
N GLN A 235 -39.27 16.84 -36.32
CA GLN A 235 -38.26 15.81 -36.16
C GLN A 235 -37.72 15.84 -34.73
N SER A 236 -37.93 14.77 -33.98
CA SER A 236 -37.46 14.61 -32.58
C SER A 236 -36.77 13.26 -32.31
N GLY A 237 -36.69 12.40 -33.33
CA GLY A 237 -36.15 11.05 -33.24
C GLY A 237 -34.70 10.93 -33.71
N TYR A 238 -33.89 11.97 -33.54
CA TYR A 238 -32.50 11.99 -34.01
C TYR A 238 -31.56 12.50 -32.91
N ASP A 239 -30.48 11.77 -32.67
CA ASP A 239 -29.40 12.16 -31.78
C ASP A 239 -28.31 12.86 -32.60
N VAL A 240 -27.97 14.09 -32.22
CA VAL A 240 -26.82 14.84 -32.73
C VAL A 240 -25.65 14.56 -31.79
N THR A 241 -24.64 13.84 -32.29
CA THR A 241 -23.49 13.40 -31.48
C THR A 241 -22.21 14.03 -32.00
N LEU A 242 -21.54 14.77 -31.11
CA LEU A 242 -20.17 15.25 -31.26
C LEU A 242 -19.22 14.16 -30.76
N ASN A 243 -18.32 13.69 -31.61
CA ASN A 243 -17.16 12.92 -31.18
C ASN A 243 -15.90 13.74 -31.45
N TYR A 244 -14.97 13.73 -30.51
CA TYR A 244 -13.74 14.49 -30.60
C TYR A 244 -12.66 13.85 -29.75
N THR A 245 -11.40 14.14 -30.06
CA THR A 245 -10.24 13.75 -29.26
C THR A 245 -9.62 15.03 -28.67
N THR A 246 -9.36 15.03 -27.37
CA THR A 246 -8.71 16.14 -26.64
C THR A 246 -7.32 15.74 -26.23
N MET A 247 -6.42 16.71 -26.06
CA MET A 247 -5.02 16.47 -25.72
C MET A 247 -4.65 17.13 -24.39
N SER A 248 -4.72 16.37 -23.29
CA SER A 248 -4.22 16.87 -22.01
C SER A 248 -2.70 16.86 -21.96
N ASN A 249 -2.09 18.04 -21.96
CA ASN A 249 -0.66 18.20 -21.73
C ASN A 249 -0.41 18.33 -20.24
N TRP A 250 0.55 17.59 -19.72
CA TRP A 250 0.88 17.65 -18.31
C TRP A 250 2.38 17.61 -18.09
N SER A 251 2.79 18.18 -16.97
CA SER A 251 4.15 18.15 -16.50
C SER A 251 4.18 18.10 -14.99
N LYS A 252 5.21 17.47 -14.45
CA LYS A 252 5.55 17.54 -13.03
C LYS A 252 7.04 17.81 -12.86
N THR A 253 7.39 18.50 -11.78
CA THR A 253 8.78 18.63 -11.33
C THR A 253 9.02 17.66 -10.16
N ASN A 254 10.27 17.49 -9.78
CA ASN A 254 10.66 16.79 -8.56
C ASN A 254 11.58 17.74 -7.78
N THR A 255 11.27 18.03 -6.52
CA THR A 255 12.04 19.00 -5.73
C THR A 255 13.45 18.51 -5.43
N TYR A 256 13.60 17.20 -5.15
CA TYR A 256 14.87 16.57 -4.76
C TYR A 256 15.17 15.27 -5.51
N GLY A 257 16.43 14.82 -5.42
CA GLY A 257 16.98 13.68 -6.14
C GLY A 257 16.50 12.31 -5.66
N LEU A 258 15.85 12.20 -4.48
CA LEU A 258 15.28 10.91 -4.05
C LEU A 258 14.28 10.34 -5.08
N SER A 259 13.58 11.21 -5.81
CA SER A 259 12.66 10.86 -6.90
C SER A 259 13.27 9.94 -7.97
N GLU A 260 14.59 9.95 -8.16
CA GLU A 260 15.29 9.07 -9.10
C GLU A 260 15.26 7.60 -8.67
N LYS A 261 15.18 7.33 -7.36
CA LYS A 261 15.15 5.98 -6.76
C LYS A 261 13.75 5.51 -6.37
N VAL A 262 12.75 6.38 -6.48
CA VAL A 262 11.36 6.08 -6.10
C VAL A 262 10.64 5.43 -7.27
N SER A 263 9.86 4.38 -7.00
CA SER A 263 8.97 3.75 -7.98
C SER A 263 7.61 3.45 -7.37
N THR A 264 6.61 3.16 -8.19
CA THR A 264 5.33 2.60 -7.71
C THR A 264 5.21 1.14 -8.09
N LYS A 265 4.63 0.34 -7.17
CA LYS A 265 4.37 -1.09 -7.40
C LYS A 265 3.31 -1.32 -8.46
N ASN A 266 2.28 -0.46 -8.50
CA ASN A 266 1.15 -0.57 -9.40
C ASN A 266 1.01 0.73 -10.20
N LYS A 267 0.51 0.60 -11.43
CA LYS A 267 0.10 1.78 -12.19
C LYS A 267 -1.10 2.43 -11.51
N PHE A 268 -1.17 3.75 -11.54
CA PHE A 268 -2.29 4.48 -10.95
C PHE A 268 -2.60 5.73 -11.74
N LYS A 269 -3.85 6.21 -11.65
CA LYS A 269 -4.25 7.47 -12.26
C LYS A 269 -3.90 8.64 -11.34
N TRP A 270 -3.39 9.73 -11.90
CA TRP A 270 -3.17 10.95 -11.15
C TRP A 270 -4.48 11.40 -10.47
N PRO A 271 -4.47 11.76 -9.18
CA PRO A 271 -5.68 12.14 -8.47
C PRO A 271 -6.38 13.37 -9.08
N LEU A 272 -7.72 13.35 -9.12
CA LEU A 272 -8.52 14.49 -9.56
C LEU A 272 -8.42 15.63 -8.54
N VAL A 273 -8.07 16.83 -9.00
CA VAL A 273 -8.00 18.05 -8.18
C VAL A 273 -8.78 19.15 -8.92
N GLY A 274 -9.68 19.84 -8.21
CA GLY A 274 -10.54 20.86 -8.80
C GLY A 274 -11.57 20.31 -9.79
N GLU A 275 -11.90 21.10 -10.81
CA GLU A 275 -12.91 20.73 -11.83
C GLU A 275 -12.31 20.22 -13.14
N THR A 276 -11.00 20.37 -13.34
CA THR A 276 -10.32 19.96 -14.57
C THR A 276 -10.04 18.46 -14.53
N GLU A 277 -10.80 17.68 -15.30
CA GLU A 277 -10.53 16.25 -15.46
C GLU A 277 -9.27 16.03 -16.31
N VAL A 278 -8.32 15.26 -15.76
CA VAL A 278 -7.07 14.92 -16.43
C VAL A 278 -6.85 13.41 -16.32
N SER A 279 -6.74 12.72 -17.45
CA SER A 279 -6.59 11.26 -17.51
C SER A 279 -5.11 10.82 -17.55
N ILE A 280 -4.30 11.21 -16.58
CA ILE A 280 -2.88 10.81 -16.50
C ILE A 280 -2.75 9.45 -15.81
N GLU A 281 -2.00 8.52 -16.41
CA GLU A 281 -1.58 7.26 -15.78
C GLU A 281 -0.08 7.31 -15.49
N ILE A 282 0.29 7.08 -14.23
CA ILE A 282 1.67 6.85 -13.82
C ILE A 282 1.98 5.36 -13.95
N ALA A 283 3.05 5.02 -14.67
CA ALA A 283 3.50 3.66 -14.90
C ALA A 283 4.16 3.05 -13.65
N ALA A 284 3.97 1.74 -13.48
CA ALA A 284 4.66 0.94 -12.46
C ALA A 284 6.12 0.65 -12.84
N ASN A 285 6.95 0.40 -11.83
CA ASN A 285 8.35 -0.05 -11.99
C ASN A 285 9.23 0.87 -12.86
N GLN A 286 8.87 2.14 -12.98
CA GLN A 286 9.68 3.21 -13.55
C GLN A 286 10.01 4.21 -12.46
N SER A 287 11.17 4.87 -12.57
CA SER A 287 11.52 5.90 -11.59
C SER A 287 10.51 7.05 -11.64
N TRP A 288 10.21 7.64 -10.49
CA TRP A 288 9.31 8.79 -10.43
C TRP A 288 9.89 9.94 -11.25
N ALA A 289 11.21 10.17 -11.16
CA ALA A 289 11.90 11.21 -11.90
C ALA A 289 11.92 11.03 -13.42
N SER A 290 11.66 9.84 -13.98
CA SER A 290 11.58 9.66 -15.44
C SER A 290 10.23 10.03 -16.04
N GLN A 291 9.19 10.17 -15.20
CA GLN A 291 7.81 10.38 -15.62
C GLN A 291 7.38 11.85 -15.44
N ASN A 292 8.11 12.79 -16.03
CA ASN A 292 7.93 14.24 -15.76
C ASN A 292 6.87 14.95 -16.61
N GLY A 293 6.17 14.23 -17.48
CA GLY A 293 5.13 14.82 -18.30
C GLY A 293 4.82 14.01 -19.54
N GLY A 294 3.89 14.53 -20.32
CA GLY A 294 3.48 13.94 -21.58
C GLY A 294 2.22 14.59 -22.12
N ALA A 295 1.77 14.07 -23.27
CA ALA A 295 0.47 14.39 -23.85
C ALA A 295 -0.41 13.15 -23.78
N VAL A 296 -1.62 13.27 -23.22
CA VAL A 296 -2.61 12.20 -23.20
C VAL A 296 -3.77 12.58 -24.10
N THR A 297 -4.04 11.76 -25.10
CA THR A 297 -5.21 11.92 -25.96
C THR A 297 -6.41 11.15 -25.41
N THR A 298 -7.55 11.82 -25.25
CA THR A 298 -8.79 11.21 -24.76
C THR A 298 -9.90 11.41 -25.78
N ALA A 299 -10.47 10.30 -26.26
CA ALA A 299 -11.66 10.33 -27.10
C ALA A 299 -12.91 10.55 -26.24
N LEU A 300 -13.68 11.58 -26.57
CA LEU A 300 -14.88 12.02 -25.85
C LEU A 300 -16.07 12.10 -26.81
N SER A 301 -17.26 11.90 -26.26
CA SER A 301 -18.51 11.94 -27.02
C SER A 301 -19.59 12.67 -26.22
N GLN A 302 -20.34 13.55 -26.89
CA GLN A 302 -21.48 14.26 -26.32
C GLN A 302 -22.65 14.20 -27.30
N SER A 303 -23.84 13.94 -26.79
CA SER A 303 -25.05 13.81 -27.61
C SER A 303 -26.17 14.70 -27.10
N VAL A 304 -26.94 15.27 -28.03
CA VAL A 304 -28.19 15.99 -27.75
C VAL A 304 -29.28 15.55 -28.71
N ARG A 305 -30.53 15.55 -28.27
CA ARG A 305 -31.71 15.19 -29.07
C ARG A 305 -32.57 16.43 -29.33
N PRO A 306 -32.32 17.19 -30.41
CA PRO A 306 -33.08 18.39 -30.70
C PRO A 306 -34.50 18.04 -31.19
N VAL A 307 -35.47 18.90 -30.85
CA VAL A 307 -36.80 18.91 -31.47
C VAL A 307 -36.82 20.03 -32.51
N VAL A 308 -36.84 19.66 -33.80
CA VAL A 308 -36.80 20.63 -34.90
C VAL A 308 -38.18 20.65 -35.58
N PRO A 309 -38.96 21.74 -35.47
CA PRO A 309 -40.28 21.87 -36.09
C PRO A 309 -40.25 21.63 -37.61
N ALA A 310 -41.40 21.28 -38.18
CA ALA A 310 -41.57 21.13 -39.62
C ALA A 310 -41.12 22.41 -40.37
N ARG A 311 -40.45 22.24 -41.51
CA ARG A 311 -39.98 23.34 -42.37
C ARG A 311 -39.22 24.43 -41.61
N SER A 312 -38.36 24.03 -40.67
CA SER A 312 -37.57 24.96 -39.84
C SER A 312 -36.13 24.48 -39.67
N ARG A 313 -35.30 25.36 -39.14
CA ARG A 313 -33.93 25.03 -38.70
C ARG A 313 -33.68 25.58 -37.29
N VAL A 314 -32.92 24.87 -36.48
CA VAL A 314 -32.46 25.33 -35.16
C VAL A 314 -30.96 25.60 -35.21
N PRO A 315 -30.47 26.67 -34.58
CA PRO A 315 -29.03 26.90 -34.45
C PRO A 315 -28.45 25.92 -33.42
N VAL A 316 -27.31 25.33 -33.76
CA VAL A 316 -26.53 24.44 -32.89
C VAL A 316 -25.22 25.15 -32.57
N LYS A 317 -24.86 25.22 -31.28
CA LYS A 317 -23.62 25.83 -30.80
C LYS A 317 -22.86 24.86 -29.91
N ILE A 318 -21.56 24.75 -30.12
CA ILE A 318 -20.65 23.96 -29.28
C ILE A 318 -19.47 24.87 -28.93
N GLU A 319 -19.26 25.07 -27.64
CA GLU A 319 -18.18 25.89 -27.13
C GLU A 319 -16.98 25.01 -26.80
N LEU A 320 -15.82 25.37 -27.30
CA LEU A 320 -14.57 24.65 -27.06
C LEU A 320 -13.75 25.44 -26.04
N TYR A 321 -13.31 24.77 -24.99
CA TYR A 321 -12.66 25.39 -23.84
C TYR A 321 -11.25 24.84 -23.64
N LYS A 322 -10.41 25.67 -23.03
CA LYS A 322 -9.11 25.31 -22.47
C LYS A 322 -9.05 25.74 -21.01
N ALA A 323 -8.50 24.89 -20.15
CA ALA A 323 -8.27 25.22 -18.74
C ALA A 323 -6.93 24.66 -18.28
N ASN A 324 -6.26 25.41 -17.41
CA ASN A 324 -5.00 25.05 -16.80
C ASN A 324 -5.17 24.87 -15.30
N ILE A 325 -4.46 23.91 -14.73
CA ILE A 325 -4.38 23.70 -13.28
C ILE A 325 -2.91 23.51 -12.88
N SER A 326 -2.53 24.13 -11.76
CA SER A 326 -1.21 23.94 -11.15
C SER A 326 -1.30 23.95 -9.63
N TYR A 327 -0.52 23.09 -8.99
CA TYR A 327 -0.39 23.03 -7.54
C TYR A 327 0.92 22.35 -7.15
N PRO A 328 1.49 22.68 -5.99
CA PRO A 328 2.51 21.84 -5.38
C PRO A 328 1.86 20.53 -4.90
N TYR A 329 2.48 19.41 -5.21
CA TYR A 329 2.03 18.07 -4.81
C TYR A 329 2.98 17.45 -3.79
N GLU A 330 2.44 16.53 -3.00
CA GLU A 330 3.22 15.70 -2.09
C GLU A 330 2.64 14.28 -2.06
N PHE A 331 3.51 13.30 -2.23
CA PHE A 331 3.25 11.89 -1.94
C PHE A 331 4.20 11.42 -0.82
N LYS A 332 3.91 10.26 -0.24
CA LYS A 332 4.82 9.51 0.62
C LYS A 332 5.35 8.29 -0.10
N ALA A 333 6.64 8.03 0.04
CA ALA A 333 7.28 6.79 -0.36
C ALA A 333 7.61 5.96 0.90
N ASP A 334 7.05 4.76 0.98
CA ASP A 334 7.41 3.77 2.00
C ASP A 334 8.85 3.32 1.74
N MET A 335 9.71 3.51 2.74
CA MET A 335 11.12 3.11 2.70
C MET A 335 11.28 1.71 3.29
N SER A 336 11.89 0.82 2.52
CA SER A 336 12.31 -0.52 2.97
C SER A 336 13.82 -0.67 2.89
N TYR A 337 14.39 -1.52 3.74
CA TYR A 337 15.83 -1.76 3.83
C TYR A 337 16.09 -3.11 4.48
N ASP A 338 17.29 -3.64 4.28
CA ASP A 338 17.78 -4.84 4.96
C ASP A 338 18.57 -4.42 6.22
N LEU A 339 18.24 -5.02 7.36
CA LEU A 339 18.99 -4.92 8.62
C LEU A 339 19.81 -6.18 8.83
N THR A 340 21.13 -6.07 8.73
CA THR A 340 22.05 -7.19 8.96
C THR A 340 22.74 -7.04 10.30
N PHE A 341 22.46 -7.96 11.20
CA PHE A 341 23.15 -8.08 12.49
C PHE A 341 24.37 -8.97 12.33
N ASN A 342 25.53 -8.48 12.74
CA ASN A 342 26.77 -9.24 12.71
C ASN A 342 27.55 -9.05 14.02
N GLY A 343 27.79 -10.16 14.71
CA GLY A 343 28.50 -10.22 15.98
C GLY A 343 28.43 -11.63 16.54
N PHE A 344 29.04 -11.86 17.71
CA PHE A 344 28.94 -13.16 18.37
C PHE A 344 27.74 -13.25 19.31
N LEU A 345 27.16 -14.44 19.43
CA LEU A 345 26.07 -14.70 20.37
C LEU A 345 26.59 -14.94 21.79
N ARG A 346 25.89 -14.41 22.80
CA ARG A 346 26.25 -14.59 24.21
C ARG A 346 26.12 -16.06 24.64
N TRP A 347 27.06 -16.49 25.47
CA TRP A 347 27.03 -17.80 26.13
C TRP A 347 25.86 -17.88 27.11
N GLY A 348 25.12 -19.00 27.08
CA GLY A 348 24.01 -19.27 27.99
C GLY A 348 22.80 -18.34 27.83
N GLY A 349 22.74 -17.51 26.77
CA GLY A 349 21.63 -16.60 26.58
C GLY A 349 21.59 -15.95 25.22
N ASN A 350 20.97 -16.63 24.26
CA ASN A 350 20.66 -16.08 22.95
C ASN A 350 19.39 -16.70 22.38
N ALA A 351 18.79 -16.04 21.42
CA ALA A 351 17.51 -16.45 20.85
C ALA A 351 17.67 -17.32 19.60
N TRP A 352 18.88 -17.74 19.21
CA TRP A 352 19.01 -18.60 18.05
C TRP A 352 18.38 -19.96 18.34
N HIS A 353 17.66 -20.56 17.39
CA HIS A 353 16.79 -21.71 17.66
C HIS A 353 17.53 -22.95 18.24
N THR A 354 18.84 -23.08 18.02
CA THR A 354 19.67 -24.15 18.62
C THR A 354 20.33 -23.77 19.93
N HIS A 355 20.18 -22.53 20.40
CA HIS A 355 20.78 -21.99 21.64
C HIS A 355 22.28 -22.31 21.78
N PRO A 356 23.15 -21.97 20.79
CA PRO A 356 24.57 -22.28 20.85
C PRO A 356 25.26 -21.64 22.06
N GLU A 357 26.14 -22.40 22.71
CA GLU A 357 26.92 -21.95 23.86
C GLU A 357 28.39 -21.68 23.51
N ASP A 358 28.86 -21.97 22.31
CA ASP A 358 30.26 -21.77 21.90
C ASP A 358 30.60 -20.32 21.52
N ARG A 359 29.68 -19.38 21.72
CA ARG A 359 29.78 -17.96 21.33
C ARG A 359 30.12 -17.77 19.84
N PRO A 360 29.34 -18.37 18.93
CA PRO A 360 29.64 -18.33 17.51
C PRO A 360 29.41 -16.91 16.97
N THR A 361 30.24 -16.51 16.01
CA THR A 361 29.97 -15.32 15.19
C THR A 361 28.84 -15.64 14.22
N LEU A 362 27.77 -14.86 14.27
CA LEU A 362 26.58 -15.07 13.44
C LEU A 362 26.26 -13.79 12.67
N SER A 363 25.92 -13.95 11.39
CA SER A 363 25.35 -12.89 10.56
C SER A 363 23.93 -13.26 10.16
N HIS A 364 22.95 -12.40 10.45
CA HIS A 364 21.56 -12.62 10.05
C HIS A 364 20.92 -11.32 9.55
N THR A 365 20.15 -11.43 8.48
CA THR A 365 19.51 -10.27 7.82
C THR A 365 18.00 -10.35 7.94
N PHE A 366 17.38 -9.26 8.38
CA PHE A 366 15.93 -9.05 8.31
C PHE A 366 15.59 -8.02 7.24
N ALA A 367 14.52 -8.25 6.50
CA ALA A 367 13.96 -7.30 5.54
C ALA A 367 12.92 -6.45 6.27
N ILE A 368 13.19 -5.15 6.42
CA ILE A 368 12.26 -4.20 7.03
C ILE A 368 11.43 -3.57 5.92
N GLY A 369 10.14 -3.84 5.95
CA GLY A 369 9.20 -3.44 4.91
C GLY A 369 8.40 -4.63 4.37
N PRO A 370 8.23 -4.77 3.04
CA PRO A 370 7.48 -5.87 2.44
C PRO A 370 8.03 -7.25 2.80
N PHE A 371 7.13 -8.24 2.92
CA PHE A 371 7.52 -9.63 3.09
C PHE A 371 8.33 -10.12 1.87
N LYS A 372 9.52 -10.67 2.13
CA LYS A 372 10.40 -11.27 1.12
C LYS A 372 10.43 -12.79 1.25
N ASP A 373 10.74 -13.27 2.45
CA ASP A 373 10.77 -14.69 2.81
C ASP A 373 10.57 -14.88 4.32
N LYS A 374 10.49 -16.14 4.75
CA LYS A 374 10.28 -16.50 6.16
C LYS A 374 11.49 -16.18 7.06
N ALA A 375 12.71 -16.28 6.53
CA ALA A 375 13.96 -16.11 7.29
C ALA A 375 14.22 -14.65 7.68
N SER A 376 13.87 -13.74 6.77
CA SER A 376 14.08 -12.31 6.90
C SER A 376 12.88 -11.56 7.49
N SER A 377 11.72 -12.20 7.66
CA SER A 377 10.51 -11.56 8.18
C SER A 377 10.32 -11.79 9.68
N ILE A 378 10.53 -10.73 10.47
CA ILE A 378 10.25 -10.73 11.92
C ILE A 378 8.77 -11.04 12.19
N ARG A 379 7.84 -10.34 11.51
CA ARG A 379 6.39 -10.54 11.71
C ARG A 379 5.99 -11.98 11.44
N TYR A 380 6.47 -12.58 10.34
CA TYR A 380 6.19 -13.97 10.05
C TYR A 380 6.62 -14.91 11.18
N GLN A 381 7.86 -14.78 11.65
CA GLN A 381 8.38 -15.66 12.71
C GLN A 381 7.67 -15.43 14.05
N TRP A 382 7.40 -14.18 14.40
CA TRP A 382 6.69 -13.81 15.62
C TRP A 382 5.26 -14.36 15.64
N ASP A 383 4.52 -14.18 14.54
CA ASP A 383 3.13 -14.63 14.43
C ASP A 383 3.03 -16.15 14.40
N LYS A 384 4.08 -16.85 13.94
CA LYS A 384 4.14 -18.32 13.86
C LYS A 384 4.91 -18.99 14.99
N ARG A 385 5.30 -18.25 16.04
CA ARG A 385 6.08 -18.79 17.18
C ARG A 385 5.40 -19.92 17.96
N TYR A 386 4.07 -20.06 17.81
CA TYR A 386 3.30 -21.17 18.40
C TYR A 386 3.43 -22.48 17.63
N LEU A 387 4.03 -22.48 16.43
CA LEU A 387 4.25 -23.66 15.60
C LEU A 387 5.71 -24.12 15.72
N PRO A 388 6.02 -25.20 16.45
CA PRO A 388 7.41 -25.66 16.62
C PRO A 388 8.16 -25.93 15.31
N GLY A 389 7.44 -26.35 14.25
CA GLY A 389 8.03 -26.62 12.93
C GLY A 389 8.46 -25.38 12.13
N GLU A 390 8.01 -24.18 12.51
CA GLU A 390 8.41 -22.91 11.88
C GLU A 390 9.58 -22.22 12.61
N MET A 391 9.96 -22.71 13.80
CA MET A 391 11.07 -22.17 14.59
C MET A 391 12.42 -22.65 14.04
N LYS A 392 12.89 -22.00 12.97
CA LYS A 392 14.13 -22.35 12.24
C LYS A 392 15.23 -21.28 12.30
N TRP A 393 14.98 -20.14 12.94
CA TRP A 393 15.91 -19.01 13.00
C TRP A 393 15.99 -18.49 14.43
N TRP A 394 15.03 -17.66 14.83
CA TRP A 394 14.96 -17.04 16.15
C TRP A 394 13.80 -17.62 16.96
N ASP A 395 14.10 -18.03 18.18
CA ASP A 395 13.15 -18.46 19.20
C ASP A 395 12.57 -17.24 19.91
N TRP A 396 11.51 -16.69 19.33
CA TRP A 396 10.80 -15.54 19.89
C TRP A 396 10.13 -15.86 21.24
N ASN A 397 9.77 -17.13 21.51
CA ASN A 397 9.22 -17.51 22.81
C ASN A 397 10.29 -17.37 23.89
N TRP A 398 11.52 -17.80 23.62
CA TRP A 398 12.65 -17.58 24.52
C TRP A 398 12.88 -16.09 24.78
N ALA A 399 12.89 -15.26 23.72
CA ALA A 399 13.07 -13.81 23.89
C ALA A 399 11.97 -13.18 24.75
N ILE A 400 10.72 -13.63 24.62
CA ILE A 400 9.60 -13.20 25.48
C ILE A 400 9.79 -13.69 26.92
N GLN A 401 10.23 -14.92 27.14
CA GLN A 401 10.49 -15.44 28.49
C GLN A 401 11.58 -14.65 29.22
N GLN A 402 12.63 -14.20 28.51
CA GLN A 402 13.71 -13.42 29.09
C GLN A 402 13.34 -11.96 29.37
N ASN A 403 12.56 -11.31 28.48
CA ASN A 403 12.38 -9.86 28.50
C ASN A 403 10.93 -9.41 28.81
N GLY A 404 9.97 -10.32 28.75
CA GLY A 404 8.53 -10.05 28.84
C GLY A 404 7.88 -9.73 27.49
N LEU A 405 6.61 -10.14 27.35
CA LEU A 405 5.84 -10.00 26.11
C LEU A 405 5.67 -8.53 25.70
N ALA A 406 5.28 -7.67 26.63
CA ALA A 406 5.08 -6.24 26.37
C ALA A 406 6.36 -5.54 25.90
N THR A 407 7.50 -5.83 26.54
CA THR A 407 8.82 -5.30 26.15
C THR A 407 9.18 -5.69 24.72
N MET A 408 9.01 -6.97 24.37
CA MET A 408 9.28 -7.46 23.03
C MET A 408 8.34 -6.83 22.00
N GLN A 409 7.04 -6.72 22.30
CA GLN A 409 6.06 -6.07 21.43
C GLN A 409 6.43 -4.61 21.17
N ASP A 410 6.74 -3.83 22.20
CA ASP A 410 7.11 -2.43 22.08
C ASP A 410 8.41 -2.23 21.30
N SER A 411 9.42 -3.08 21.56
CA SER A 411 10.69 -3.03 20.84
C SER A 411 10.51 -3.36 19.35
N LEU A 412 9.78 -4.44 19.04
CA LEU A 412 9.55 -4.86 17.67
C LEU A 412 8.63 -3.88 16.93
N ALA A 413 7.66 -3.26 17.60
CA ALA A 413 6.80 -2.23 17.03
C ALA A 413 7.60 -1.00 16.58
N ARG A 414 8.66 -0.63 17.32
CA ARG A 414 9.59 0.45 16.95
C ARG A 414 10.50 0.05 15.79
N VAL A 415 11.07 -1.15 15.80
CA VAL A 415 11.91 -1.65 14.69
C VAL A 415 11.13 -1.77 13.39
N LEU A 416 9.87 -2.22 13.47
CA LEU A 416 8.98 -2.42 12.32
C LEU A 416 8.06 -1.22 12.06
N ARG A 417 8.34 -0.07 12.68
CA ARG A 417 7.60 1.16 12.43
C ARG A 417 7.77 1.54 10.95
N PRO A 418 6.68 1.76 10.19
CA PRO A 418 6.80 2.21 8.81
C PRO A 418 7.59 3.51 8.73
N VAL A 419 8.61 3.58 7.88
CA VAL A 419 9.35 4.81 7.62
C VAL A 419 8.95 5.34 6.24
N ARG A 420 8.54 6.60 6.18
CA ARG A 420 8.03 7.24 4.97
C ARG A 420 8.84 8.47 4.63
N ALA A 421 9.36 8.54 3.41
CA ALA A 421 9.97 9.76 2.87
C ALA A 421 8.92 10.57 2.10
N SER A 422 8.95 11.88 2.23
CA SER A 422 8.06 12.77 1.46
C SER A 422 8.64 12.96 0.06
N ILE A 423 7.80 12.94 -0.97
CA ILE A 423 8.17 13.15 -2.38
C ILE A 423 7.35 14.33 -2.90
N THR A 424 8.03 15.43 -3.17
CA THR A 424 7.40 16.71 -3.48
C THR A 424 7.77 17.22 -4.87
N GLY A 425 6.94 18.12 -5.39
CA GLY A 425 7.21 18.87 -6.61
C GLY A 425 6.02 19.72 -7.00
N ASP A 426 6.08 20.32 -8.18
CA ASP A 426 4.99 21.08 -8.78
C ASP A 426 4.33 20.26 -9.88
N PHE A 427 3.01 20.27 -9.90
CA PHE A 427 2.22 19.68 -10.97
C PHE A 427 1.57 20.79 -11.81
N ARG A 428 1.52 20.57 -13.13
CA ARG A 428 0.84 21.43 -14.10
C ARG A 428 0.14 20.57 -15.14
N ALA A 429 -1.13 20.86 -15.41
CA ALA A 429 -1.85 20.27 -16.52
C ALA A 429 -2.65 21.33 -17.27
N GLU A 430 -2.70 21.18 -18.58
CA GLU A 430 -3.55 21.90 -19.51
C GLU A 430 -4.49 20.88 -20.15
N SER A 431 -5.80 21.13 -20.07
CA SER A 431 -6.83 20.29 -20.67
C SER A 431 -7.70 21.11 -21.60
N GLN A 432 -8.04 20.54 -22.75
CA GLN A 432 -9.08 21.07 -23.64
C GLN A 432 -10.30 20.17 -23.58
N PHE A 433 -11.49 20.75 -23.67
CA PHE A 433 -12.76 20.03 -23.60
C PHE A 433 -13.87 20.82 -24.31
N ALA A 434 -14.89 20.11 -24.79
CA ALA A 434 -16.09 20.75 -25.32
C ALA A 434 -17.11 20.97 -24.20
N GLY A 435 -17.71 22.15 -24.16
CA GLY A 435 -18.95 22.40 -23.45
C GLY A 435 -20.12 21.66 -24.10
N ASN A 436 -21.30 21.71 -23.47
CA ASN A 436 -22.48 21.01 -23.98
C ASN A 436 -22.89 21.48 -25.38
N ILE A 437 -23.54 20.61 -26.15
CA ILE A 437 -24.18 20.99 -27.41
C ILE A 437 -25.45 21.79 -27.09
N GLU A 438 -25.43 23.09 -27.37
CA GLU A 438 -26.56 23.98 -27.16
C GLU A 438 -27.43 24.09 -28.42
N ILE A 439 -28.76 24.03 -28.22
CA ILE A 439 -29.76 24.15 -29.28
C ILE A 439 -30.58 25.42 -29.03
N GLY A 440 -30.56 26.35 -29.98
CA GLY A 440 -31.34 27.59 -29.87
C GLY A 440 -32.76 27.49 -30.44
N THR A 441 -33.39 28.65 -30.60
CA THR A 441 -34.79 28.75 -31.04
C THR A 441 -34.97 28.45 -32.54
N PRO A 442 -36.05 27.76 -32.96
CA PRO A 442 -36.32 27.48 -34.37
C PRO A 442 -36.53 28.72 -35.24
N VAL A 443 -36.02 28.69 -36.47
CA VAL A 443 -36.21 29.69 -37.52
C VAL A 443 -36.92 29.03 -38.71
N PRO A 444 -38.05 29.58 -39.22
CA PRO A 444 -38.73 29.05 -40.40
C PRO A 444 -37.83 29.04 -41.64
N LEU A 445 -37.96 28.02 -42.48
CA LEU A 445 -37.35 28.02 -43.82
C LEU A 445 -38.14 28.97 -44.71
N GLY A 446 -37.55 30.10 -45.10
CA GLY A 446 -38.20 31.14 -45.89
C GLY A 446 -38.74 30.62 -47.22
N SER A 447 -39.87 31.18 -47.66
CA SER A 447 -40.64 30.79 -48.85
C SER A 447 -40.01 31.15 -50.20
N ASP A 448 -38.71 31.47 -50.26
CA ASP A 448 -38.07 32.08 -51.45
C ASP A 448 -37.25 31.12 -52.34
N SER A 449 -37.30 29.81 -52.10
CA SER A 449 -36.84 28.85 -53.10
C SER A 449 -37.92 28.63 -54.17
N LYS A 450 -38.09 29.59 -55.08
CA LYS A 450 -38.58 29.31 -56.45
C LYS A 450 -37.54 28.48 -57.21
N VAL A 451 -37.18 27.33 -56.65
CA VAL A 451 -36.38 26.32 -57.35
C VAL A 451 -37.38 25.43 -58.06
N ARG A 452 -37.46 25.66 -59.37
CA ARG A 452 -37.96 24.79 -60.43
C ARG A 452 -38.18 23.35 -59.92
N ARG A 453 -39.44 22.90 -59.94
CA ARG A 453 -39.81 21.48 -59.82
C ARG A 453 -39.09 20.70 -60.92
N THR A 454 -37.90 20.19 -60.59
CA THR A 454 -37.23 19.17 -61.38
C THR A 454 -37.44 17.87 -60.64
N ARG A 455 -38.22 16.97 -61.23
CA ARG A 455 -38.37 15.58 -60.81
C ARG A 455 -36.97 14.92 -60.80
N SER A 456 -36.45 14.62 -59.62
CA SER A 456 -35.58 13.47 -59.35
C SER A 456 -36.27 12.80 -58.14
N VAL A 457 -36.98 11.68 -58.31
CA VAL A 457 -36.47 10.31 -58.48
C VAL A 457 -35.45 9.97 -57.41
N ASP A 458 -35.98 9.30 -56.38
CA ASP A 458 -35.39 8.27 -55.51
C ASP A 458 -34.06 8.55 -54.80
N GLY A 459 -34.13 8.71 -53.47
CA GLY A 459 -32.96 8.61 -52.58
C GLY A 459 -33.06 9.35 -51.23
N ALA A 460 -33.82 8.80 -50.28
CA ALA A 460 -33.59 8.89 -48.82
C ALA A 460 -33.32 10.26 -48.13
N ASN A 461 -34.01 11.35 -48.51
CA ASN A 461 -33.80 12.70 -47.93
C ASN A 461 -34.78 13.14 -46.81
N THR A 462 -35.38 12.22 -46.06
CA THR A 462 -36.47 12.52 -45.08
C THR A 462 -36.03 12.74 -43.63
N GLY A 463 -34.73 12.80 -43.35
CA GLY A 463 -34.19 12.95 -41.99
C GLY A 463 -33.76 14.38 -41.62
N LEU A 464 -33.35 14.55 -40.36
CA LEU A 464 -32.70 15.77 -39.87
C LEU A 464 -31.33 15.95 -40.55
N LYS A 465 -31.07 17.11 -41.15
CA LYS A 465 -29.79 17.43 -41.80
C LYS A 465 -28.97 18.39 -40.93
N LEU A 466 -27.68 18.12 -40.73
CA LEU A 466 -26.74 19.08 -40.14
C LEU A 466 -26.03 19.88 -41.23
N ASP A 467 -25.86 21.16 -40.97
CA ASP A 467 -25.06 22.11 -41.73
C ASP A 467 -24.20 22.88 -40.74
N ILE A 468 -23.13 22.22 -40.28
CA ILE A 468 -22.19 22.75 -39.28
C ILE A 468 -20.78 22.59 -39.88
N PRO A 469 -20.15 23.68 -40.33
CA PRO A 469 -18.79 23.62 -40.87
C PRO A 469 -17.81 23.21 -39.77
N LEU A 470 -16.96 22.23 -40.06
CA LEU A 470 -15.87 21.79 -39.20
C LEU A 470 -14.57 21.93 -40.00
N ASP A 471 -13.78 22.96 -39.69
CA ASP A 471 -12.44 23.09 -40.24
C ASP A 471 -11.49 22.21 -39.41
N ALA A 472 -11.13 21.06 -39.97
CA ALA A 472 -10.29 20.08 -39.28
C ALA A 472 -8.89 20.63 -38.96
N GLN A 473 -8.36 21.55 -39.76
CA GLN A 473 -7.05 22.14 -39.52
C GLN A 473 -7.11 23.14 -38.38
N GLU A 474 -8.10 24.06 -38.40
CA GLU A 474 -8.31 25.03 -37.32
C GLU A 474 -8.54 24.33 -35.98
N LEU A 475 -9.40 23.31 -35.97
CA LEU A 475 -9.71 22.54 -34.75
C LEU A 475 -8.49 21.78 -34.21
N ALA A 476 -7.67 21.20 -35.10
CA ALA A 476 -6.44 20.53 -34.70
C ALA A 476 -5.41 21.51 -34.09
N GLU A 477 -5.28 22.72 -34.66
CA GLU A 477 -4.43 23.80 -34.10
C GLU A 477 -4.88 24.25 -32.70
N LEU A 478 -6.18 24.09 -32.39
CA LEU A 478 -6.76 24.35 -31.07
C LEU A 478 -6.70 23.15 -30.11
N GLY A 479 -6.13 22.02 -30.52
CA GLY A 479 -6.00 20.80 -29.72
C GLY A 479 -7.22 19.85 -29.76
N PHE A 480 -8.12 20.04 -30.74
CA PHE A 480 -9.29 19.20 -30.96
C PHE A 480 -9.13 18.36 -32.24
N GLU A 481 -8.82 17.08 -32.07
CA GLU A 481 -8.62 16.15 -33.19
C GLU A 481 -9.85 15.29 -33.44
N ASN A 482 -9.97 14.72 -34.64
CA ASN A 482 -11.03 13.77 -35.02
C ASN A 482 -12.45 14.29 -34.73
N VAL A 483 -12.65 15.61 -34.83
CA VAL A 483 -13.94 16.25 -34.55
C VAL A 483 -14.94 15.84 -35.62
N THR A 484 -16.00 15.15 -35.21
CA THR A 484 -17.08 14.72 -36.08
C THR A 484 -18.43 15.02 -35.45
N LEU A 485 -19.36 15.49 -36.27
CA LEU A 485 -20.77 15.65 -35.90
C LEU A 485 -21.60 14.69 -36.73
N SER A 486 -22.34 13.83 -36.04
CA SER A 486 -23.17 12.80 -36.66
C SER A 486 -24.62 12.93 -36.22
N VAL A 487 -25.53 12.59 -37.14
CA VAL A 487 -26.96 12.45 -36.85
C VAL A 487 -27.33 10.99 -36.98
N THR A 488 -27.85 10.40 -35.91
CA THR A 488 -28.33 9.02 -35.93
C THR A 488 -29.78 8.96 -35.48
N PRO A 489 -30.64 8.12 -36.09
CA PRO A 489 -31.98 7.90 -35.57
C PRO A 489 -31.91 7.37 -34.13
N ALA A 490 -32.66 7.99 -33.23
CA ALA A 490 -32.86 7.51 -31.88
C ALA A 490 -33.47 6.10 -31.94
N ARG A 491 -32.74 5.09 -31.49
CA ARG A 491 -33.31 3.74 -31.35
C ARG A 491 -34.23 3.75 -30.13
N ASN A 492 -35.48 3.31 -30.33
CA ASN A 492 -36.44 3.06 -29.26
C ASN A 492 -35.97 1.97 -28.30
#